data_AF-A0A2S9K8B5-F1
#
_entry.id   AF-A0A2S9K8B5-F1
#
_cell.length_a   1.000
_cell.length_b   1.000
_cell.length_c   1.000
_cell.angle_alpha   90.00
_cell.angle_beta   90.00
_cell.angle_gamma   90.00
#
_symmetry.space_group_name_H-M   'P 1'
#
loop_
_entity.id
_entity.type
_entity.pdbx_description
1 polymer ?
#
loop_
_entity_poly.entity_id
_entity_poly.type
_entity_poly.pdbx_seq_one_letter_code
_entity_poly.pdbx_strand_id
1 'polypeptide(L)' 'MIRCLKATDYIDSEWCENGRGALAACDAYSIRRLEVMPATGKTMPVEYFLKFAVGKTGKLVLTVSCHV' A
#
# COMPACT_ATOMS: atom_id res chain seq x y z
N MET A 1 -1.20 -8.31 6.74
CA MET A 1 -1.55 -7.66 5.46
C MET A 1 -0.66 -8.15 4.33
N ILE A 2 0.65 -7.89 4.37
CA ILE A 2 1.63 -8.29 3.33
C ILE A 2 1.59 -9.80 3.02
N ARG A 3 1.46 -10.66 4.04
CA ARG A 3 1.37 -12.13 3.87
C ARG A 3 0.18 -12.62 3.04
N CYS A 4 -0.81 -11.77 2.77
CA CYS A 4 -2.00 -12.13 2.01
C CYS A 4 -1.97 -11.57 0.58
N LEU A 5 -0.91 -10.87 0.19
CA LEU A 5 -0.76 -10.34 -1.16
C LEU A 5 -0.72 -11.49 -2.17
N LYS A 6 -1.47 -11.31 -3.26
CA LYS A 6 -1.52 -12.19 -4.41
C LYS A 6 -0.98 -11.45 -5.62
N ALA A 7 -0.55 -12.19 -6.63
CA ALA A 7 -0.13 -11.61 -7.91
C ALA A 7 -1.22 -10.75 -8.56
N THR A 8 -2.50 -11.06 -8.30
CA THR A 8 -3.65 -10.29 -8.80
C THR A 8 -3.86 -8.96 -8.09
N ASP A 9 -3.20 -8.74 -6.95
CA ASP A 9 -3.30 -7.49 -6.19
C ASP A 9 -2.33 -6.44 -6.75
N TYR A 10 -1.39 -6.83 -7.62
CA TYR A 10 -0.46 -5.93 -8.29
C TYR A 10 -1.19 -5.01 -9.27
N ILE A 11 -0.85 -3.73 -9.22
CA ILE A 11 -1.39 -2.70 -10.12
C ILE A 11 -0.37 -2.47 -11.23
N ASP A 12 0.79 -1.91 -10.86
CA ASP A 12 1.87 -1.51 -11.76
C ASP A 12 3.18 -1.23 -10.99
N SER A 13 4.25 -0.95 -11.75
CA SER A 13 5.50 -0.40 -11.24
C SER A 13 5.59 1.08 -11.62
N GLU A 14 5.87 1.93 -10.64
CA GLU A 14 5.81 3.39 -10.79
C GLU A 14 6.96 4.09 -10.06
N TRP A 15 7.22 5.35 -10.43
CA TRP A 15 8.10 6.23 -9.65
C TRP A 15 7.27 6.96 -8.60
N CYS A 16 7.62 6.75 -7.33
CA CYS A 16 6.99 7.45 -6.21
C CYS A 16 7.90 8.54 -5.66
N GLU A 17 7.29 9.64 -5.25
CA GLU A 17 7.95 10.72 -4.50
C GLU A 17 7.57 10.61 -3.01
N ASN A 18 8.53 10.83 -2.10
CA ASN A 18 8.35 10.62 -0.66
C ASN A 18 7.92 11.87 0.15
N GLY A 19 7.39 12.90 -0.50
CA GLY A 19 7.05 14.20 0.06
C GLY A 19 8.24 15.12 0.35
N ARG A 20 9.48 14.73 -0.01
CA ARG A 20 10.72 15.48 0.28
C ARG A 20 11.62 15.66 -0.96
N GLY A 21 11.08 15.46 -2.15
CA GLY A 21 11.75 15.50 -3.43
C GLY A 21 12.55 14.24 -3.78
N ALA A 22 12.48 13.17 -2.99
CA ALA A 22 13.20 11.93 -3.31
C ALA A 22 12.29 10.96 -4.07
N LEU A 23 12.76 10.54 -5.24
CA LEU A 23 12.11 9.54 -6.08
C LEU A 23 12.62 8.14 -5.76
N ALA A 24 11.70 7.17 -5.76
CA ALA A 24 12.00 5.75 -5.65
C ALA A 24 11.16 4.96 -6.65
N ALA A 25 11.76 3.94 -7.26
CA ALA A 25 11.02 2.97 -8.04
C ALA A 25 10.27 2.05 -7.08
N CYS A 26 8.98 1.86 -7.34
CA CYS A 26 8.07 1.12 -6.48
C CYS A 26 7.21 0.15 -7.28
N ASP A 27 6.82 -0.95 -6.63
CA ASP A 27 5.70 -1.78 -7.08
C ASP A 27 4.46 -1.45 -6.24
N ALA A 28 3.34 -1.19 -6.91
CA ALA A 28 2.07 -0.83 -6.31
C ALA A 28 1.09 -2.01 -6.29
N TYR A 29 0.37 -2.15 -5.18
CA TYR A 29 -0.64 -3.18 -4.97
C TYR A 29 -1.91 -2.57 -4.35
N SER A 30 -3.08 -3.08 -4.71
CA SER A 30 -4.35 -2.78 -4.02
C SER A 30 -4.92 -4.04 -3.38
N ILE A 31 -5.36 -3.92 -2.13
CA ILE A 31 -6.14 -4.96 -1.47
C ILE A 31 -7.40 -4.41 -0.84
N ARG A 32 -8.51 -5.14 -1.02
CA ARG A 32 -9.79 -4.83 -0.38
C ARG A 32 -10.01 -5.72 0.84
N ARG A 33 -10.35 -5.14 1.99
CA ARG A 33 -10.64 -5.86 3.23
C ARG A 33 -11.94 -5.39 3.85
N LEU A 34 -12.66 -6.29 4.50
CA LEU A 34 -13.76 -5.91 5.37
C LEU A 34 -13.17 -5.53 6.74
N GLU A 35 -13.34 -4.28 7.13
CA GLU A 35 -12.86 -3.75 8.41
C GLU A 35 -14.03 -3.25 9.25
N VAL A 36 -13.91 -3.41 10.57
CA VAL A 36 -14.89 -2.88 11.52
C VAL A 36 -14.48 -1.45 11.87
N MET A 37 -15.33 -0.49 11.53
CA MET A 37 -15.09 0.92 11.81
C MET A 37 -15.15 1.18 13.31
N PRO A 38 -14.06 1.66 13.96
CA PRO A 38 -14.03 1.82 15.41
C PRO A 38 -15.13 2.74 15.94
N ALA A 39 -15.50 3.77 15.17
CA ALA A 39 -16.48 4.77 15.59
C ALA A 39 -17.94 4.30 15.50
N THR A 40 -18.26 3.36 14.61
CA THR A 40 -19.66 2.95 14.34
C THR A 40 -19.94 1.47 14.57
N GLY A 41 -18.89 0.66 14.74
CA GLY A 41 -18.98 -0.79 14.79
C GLY A 41 -19.42 -1.44 13.48
N LYS A 42 -19.62 -0.66 12.41
CA LYS A 42 -20.05 -1.19 11.11
C LYS A 42 -18.89 -1.85 10.40
N THR A 43 -19.18 -2.99 9.78
CA THR A 43 -18.24 -3.65 8.87
C THR A 43 -18.36 -3.01 7.50
N MET A 44 -17.26 -2.49 6.95
CA MET A 44 -17.22 -1.84 5.65
C MET A 44 -16.03 -2.32 4.83
N PRO A 45 -16.17 -2.43 3.50
CA PRO A 45 -15.03 -2.68 2.64
C PRO A 45 -14.11 -1.45 2.63
N VAL A 46 -12.83 -1.67 2.86
CA VAL A 46 -11.78 -0.66 2.82
C VAL A 46 -10.75 -1.09 1.79
N GLU A 47 -10.34 -0.15 0.95
CA GLU A 47 -9.29 -0.38 -0.04
C GLU A 47 -7.98 0.20 0.46
N TYR A 48 -6.95 -0.63 0.43
CA TYR A 48 -5.61 -0.27 0.84
C TYR A 48 -4.67 -0.35 -0.34
N PHE A 49 -3.82 0.67 -0.47
CA PHE A 49 -2.75 0.70 -1.45
C PHE A 49 -1.42 0.52 -0.73
N LEU A 50 -0.65 -0.46 -1.20
CA LEU A 50 0.66 -0.79 -0.69
C LEU A 50 1.69 -0.50 -1.78
N LYS A 51 2.71 0.29 -1.45
CA LYS A 51 3.83 0.56 -2.36
C LYS A 51 5.13 0.08 -1.72
N PHE A 52 5.86 -0.76 -2.44
CA PHE A 52 7.13 -1.32 -1.99
C PHE A 52 8.27 -0.73 -2.81
N ALA A 53 9.24 -0.12 -2.14
CA ALA A 53 10.43 0.45 -2.77
C ALA A 53 11.70 -0.10 -2.13
N VAL A 54 12.80 -0.14 -2.88
CA VAL A 54 14.14 -0.40 -2.31
C VAL A 54 14.86 0.92 -2.12
N GLY A 55 15.11 1.30 -0.86
CA GLY A 55 15.86 2.50 -0.52
C GLY A 55 17.34 2.38 -0.91
N LYS A 56 18.05 3.51 -0.96
CA LYS A 56 19.49 3.57 -1.34
C LYS A 56 20.41 2.67 -0.49
N THR A 57 19.99 2.29 0.72
CA THR A 57 20.73 1.39 1.62
C THR A 57 20.37 -0.09 1.42
N GLY A 58 19.57 -0.43 0.41
CA GLY A 58 19.04 -1.77 0.16
C GLY A 58 17.86 -2.17 1.07
N LYS A 59 17.44 -1.29 1.99
CA LYS A 59 16.30 -1.55 2.87
C LYS A 59 14.97 -1.33 2.14
N LEU A 60 14.02 -2.24 2.37
CA LEU A 60 12.65 -2.10 1.89
C LEU A 60 11.96 -0.91 2.57
N VAL A 61 11.31 -0.08 1.77
CA VAL A 61 10.42 1.01 2.20
C VAL A 61 9.00 0.58 1.84
N LEU A 62 8.11 0.66 2.82
CA LEU A 62 6.68 0.40 2.64
C LEU A 62 5.92 1.70 2.85
N THR A 63 5.10 2.07 1.87
CA THR A 63 4.07 3.09 2.04
C THR A 63 2.70 2.44 2.01
N VAL A 64 1.85 2.81 2.96
CA VAL A 64 0.47 2.33 3.05
C VAL A 64 -0.46 3.54 3.03
N SER A 65 -1.41 3.55 2.10
CA SER A 65 -2.55 4.46 2.14
C SER A 65 -3.85 3.67 2.15
N CYS A 66 -4.93 4.35 2.55
CA CYS A 66 -6.24 3.77 2.76
C CYS A 66 -7.30 4.73 2.23
N HIS A 67 -8.23 4.21 1.44
CA HIS A 67 -9.43 4.92 0.99
C HIS A 67 -10.67 4.13 1.46
N VAL A 68 -11.62 4.86 2.05
CA VAL A 68 -12.89 4.32 2.59
C VAL A 68 -14.01 4.61 1.61
#